data_AF-A0A8S2XXB7-F1
#
_entry.id   AF-A0A8S2XXB7-F1
#
_cell.length_a   1.000
_cell.length_b   1.000
_cell.length_c   1.000
_cell.angle_alpha   90.00
_cell.angle_beta   90.00
_cell.angle_gamma   90.00
#
_symmetry.space_group_name_H-M   'P 1'
#
loop_
_entity.id
_entity.type
_entity.pdbx_description
1 polymer ?
#
loop_
_entity_poly.entity_id
_entity_poly.type
_entity_poly.pdbx_seq_one_letter_code
_entity_poly.pdbx_strand_id
1 'polypeptide(L)'
;ISNKMIDRIFSGAISNSENMREGKMSYYEFVWFLISEEDKRSPTSIEFWFRCMDLDGDGVLSMFELDYFYQEQVHKMETYGIEYMPFEDTICQMLDLVKPEEENKIRLKDL
;
A
#
# COMPACT_ATOMS: atom_id res chain seq x y z
N ILE A 1 -5.54 -9.36 0.02
CA ILE A 1 -5.48 -7.90 -0.16
C ILE A 1 -6.58 -7.21 0.66
N SER A 2 -6.38 -5.96 1.09
CA SER A 2 -7.35 -5.20 1.89
C SER A 2 -8.38 -4.49 1.01
N ASN A 3 -9.60 -4.27 1.50
CA ASN A 3 -10.63 -3.53 0.77
C ASN A 3 -10.18 -2.09 0.52
N LYS A 4 -9.52 -1.45 1.51
CA LYS A 4 -8.90 -0.13 1.31
C LYS A 4 -7.89 -0.15 0.17
N MET A 5 -7.06 -1.18 0.09
CA MET A 5 -6.08 -1.30 -0.99
C MET A 5 -6.75 -1.54 -2.35
N ILE A 6 -7.82 -2.33 -2.40
CA ILE A 6 -8.63 -2.49 -3.61
C ILE A 6 -9.21 -1.13 -4.05
N ASP A 7 -9.79 -0.37 -3.14
CA ASP A 7 -10.33 0.95 -3.43
C ASP A 7 -9.25 1.89 -3.97
N ARG A 8 -8.02 1.81 -3.45
CA ARG A 8 -6.88 2.56 -3.98
C ARG A 8 -6.49 2.15 -5.39
N ILE A 9 -6.53 0.86 -5.72
CA ILE A 9 -6.27 0.40 -7.08
C ILE A 9 -7.26 1.03 -8.07
N PHE A 10 -8.53 1.11 -7.71
CA PHE A 10 -9.59 1.71 -8.54
C PHE A 10 -9.68 3.23 -8.46
N SER A 11 -9.00 3.87 -7.50
CA SER A 11 -9.04 5.34 -7.31
C SER A 11 -8.40 6.15 -8.45
N GLY A 12 -7.67 5.47 -9.35
CA GLY A 12 -6.89 6.11 -10.42
C GLY A 12 -5.43 6.39 -10.05
N ALA A 13 -4.97 5.93 -8.88
CA ALA A 13 -3.57 6.04 -8.45
C ALA A 13 -2.58 5.36 -9.43
N ILE A 14 -3.01 4.30 -10.12
CA ILE A 14 -2.19 3.54 -11.08
C ILE A 14 -2.46 3.98 -12.52
N SER A 15 -3.73 4.21 -12.87
CA SER A 15 -4.18 4.46 -14.24
C SER A 15 -5.30 5.50 -14.25
N ASN A 16 -5.15 6.55 -15.05
CA ASN A 16 -6.18 7.59 -15.25
C ASN A 16 -7.33 7.14 -16.17
N SER A 17 -7.51 5.84 -16.35
CA SER A 17 -8.59 5.25 -17.15
C SER A 17 -9.96 5.55 -16.53
N GLU A 18 -10.92 6.01 -17.33
CA GLU A 18 -12.30 6.21 -16.86
C GLU A 18 -12.93 4.92 -16.33
N ASN A 19 -12.52 3.76 -16.88
CA ASN A 19 -13.01 2.45 -16.43
C ASN A 19 -12.65 2.16 -14.96
N MET A 20 -11.43 2.53 -14.52
CA MET A 20 -10.99 2.34 -13.14
C MET A 20 -11.88 3.10 -12.16
N ARG A 21 -12.25 4.34 -12.51
CA ARG A 21 -13.14 5.19 -11.71
C ARG A 21 -14.57 4.68 -11.64
N GLU A 22 -15.00 3.90 -12.64
CA GLU A 22 -16.26 3.16 -12.61
C GLU A 22 -16.17 1.82 -11.83
N GLY A 23 -15.04 1.53 -11.19
CA GLY A 23 -14.82 0.27 -10.48
C GLY A 23 -14.59 -0.93 -11.41
N LYS A 24 -14.18 -0.69 -12.67
CA LYS A 24 -13.90 -1.74 -13.66
C LYS A 24 -12.42 -1.72 -14.04
N MET A 25 -11.86 -2.90 -14.26
CA MET A 25 -10.46 -3.07 -14.66
C MET A 25 -10.42 -3.69 -16.04
N SER A 26 -9.66 -3.09 -16.96
CA SER A 26 -9.36 -3.71 -18.26
C SER A 26 -8.43 -4.91 -18.07
N TYR A 27 -8.37 -5.81 -19.06
CA TYR A 27 -7.42 -6.92 -19.02
C TYR A 27 -5.96 -6.45 -18.86
N TYR A 28 -5.60 -5.35 -19.52
CA TYR A 28 -4.27 -4.75 -19.40
C TYR A 28 -3.95 -4.31 -17.97
N GLU A 29 -4.88 -3.60 -17.31
CA GLU A 29 -4.73 -3.18 -15.91
C GLU A 29 -4.69 -4.38 -14.96
N PHE A 30 -5.46 -5.44 -15.27
CA PHE A 30 -5.44 -6.68 -14.50
C PHE A 30 -4.11 -7.43 -14.60
N VAL A 31 -3.49 -7.47 -15.78
CA VAL A 31 -2.16 -8.05 -15.96
C VAL A 31 -1.12 -7.28 -15.13
N TRP A 32 -1.17 -5.95 -15.15
CA TRP A 32 -0.29 -5.13 -14.32
C TRP A 32 -0.48 -5.36 -12.83
N PHE A 33 -1.74 -5.43 -12.38
CA PHE A 33 -2.07 -5.79 -11.01
C PHE A 33 -1.52 -7.17 -10.64
N LEU A 34 -1.75 -8.18 -11.48
CA LEU A 34 -1.35 -9.56 -11.21
C LEU A 34 0.18 -9.71 -11.11
N ILE A 35 0.92 -9.12 -12.06
CA ILE A 35 2.40 -9.15 -12.05
C ILE A 35 2.92 -8.42 -10.80
N SER A 36 2.33 -7.27 -10.45
CA SER A 36 2.73 -6.49 -9.28
C SER A 36 2.41 -7.20 -7.96
N GLU A 37 1.34 -8.00 -7.93
CA GLU A 37 0.95 -8.80 -6.78
C GLU A 37 1.84 -10.04 -6.61
N GLU A 38 2.25 -10.67 -7.72
CA GLU A 38 3.10 -11.88 -7.74
C GLU A 38 4.53 -11.60 -7.25
N ASP A 39 5.18 -10.55 -7.78
CA ASP A 39 6.53 -10.17 -7.38
C ASP A 39 6.58 -8.73 -6.86
N LYS A 40 6.40 -8.56 -5.55
CA LYS A 40 6.47 -7.25 -4.88
C LYS A 40 7.90 -6.70 -4.72
N ARG A 41 8.93 -7.44 -5.13
CA ARG A 41 10.34 -7.03 -5.03
C ARG A 41 10.85 -6.34 -6.29
N SER A 42 10.12 -6.47 -7.40
CA SER A 42 10.48 -5.78 -8.63
C SER A 42 10.32 -4.26 -8.43
N PRO A 43 11.24 -3.41 -8.96
CA PRO A 43 11.13 -1.96 -8.83
C PRO A 43 9.77 -1.41 -9.31
N THR A 44 9.23 -2.00 -10.37
CA THR A 44 7.92 -1.60 -10.92
C THR A 44 6.77 -1.94 -10.00
N SER A 45 6.84 -3.09 -9.31
CA SER A 45 5.84 -3.49 -8.33
C SER A 45 5.92 -2.65 -7.06
N ILE A 46 7.13 -2.30 -6.61
CA ILE A 46 7.35 -1.39 -5.47
C ILE A 46 6.68 -0.04 -5.78
N GLU A 47 6.95 0.52 -6.96
CA GLU A 47 6.31 1.77 -7.40
C GLU A 47 4.78 1.65 -7.48
N PHE A 48 4.27 0.54 -7.99
CA PHE A 48 2.83 0.27 -8.07
C PHE A 48 2.16 0.33 -6.69
N TRP A 49 2.72 -0.39 -5.70
CA TRP A 49 2.16 -0.44 -4.36
C TRP A 49 2.39 0.86 -3.59
N PHE A 50 3.52 1.51 -3.80
CA PHE A 50 3.80 2.83 -3.22
C PHE A 50 2.74 3.84 -3.64
N ARG A 51 2.42 3.95 -4.93
CA ARG A 51 1.37 4.85 -5.43
C ARG A 51 -0.02 4.55 -4.87
N CYS A 52 -0.31 3.27 -4.60
CA CYS A 52 -1.56 2.89 -3.96
C CYS A 52 -1.61 3.29 -2.48
N MET A 53 -0.47 3.18 -1.78
CA MET A 53 -0.34 3.50 -0.36
C MET A 53 -0.25 5.01 -0.10
N ASP A 54 0.36 5.76 -1.00
CA ASP A 54 0.44 7.21 -0.99
C ASP A 54 -0.97 7.77 -1.29
N LEU A 55 -1.69 8.14 -0.23
CA LEU A 55 -3.09 8.54 -0.27
C LEU A 55 -3.25 9.95 -0.85
N ASP A 56 -2.35 10.84 -0.49
CA ASP A 56 -2.37 12.26 -0.87
C ASP A 56 -1.49 12.59 -2.09
N GLY A 57 -0.61 11.67 -2.48
CA GLY A 57 0.24 11.80 -3.67
C GLY A 57 1.46 12.70 -3.44
N ASP A 58 1.88 12.93 -2.19
CA ASP A 58 3.01 13.81 -1.87
C ASP A 58 4.39 13.13 -2.05
N GLY A 59 4.39 11.82 -2.36
CA GLY A 59 5.60 11.04 -2.57
C GLY A 59 6.26 10.55 -1.28
N VAL A 60 5.54 10.57 -0.15
CA VAL A 60 5.99 10.12 1.17
C VAL A 60 4.88 9.31 1.84
N LEU A 61 5.20 8.12 2.35
CA LEU A 61 4.29 7.41 3.25
C LEU A 61 4.46 7.96 4.66
N SER A 62 3.47 8.75 5.06
CA SER A 62 3.31 9.31 6.39
C SER A 62 2.81 8.28 7.41
N MET A 63 3.01 8.56 8.70
CA MET A 63 2.47 7.74 9.78
C MET A 63 0.94 7.59 9.70
N PHE A 64 0.25 8.61 9.21
CA PHE A 64 -1.20 8.57 9.04
C PHE A 64 -1.63 7.54 8.00
N GLU A 65 -0.94 7.48 6.86
CA GLU A 65 -1.28 6.53 5.78
C GLU A 65 -0.96 5.10 6.19
N LEU A 66 0.18 4.89 6.87
CA LEU A 66 0.54 3.59 7.40
C LEU A 66 -0.48 3.11 8.45
N ASP A 67 -0.89 3.97 9.39
CA ASP A 67 -1.94 3.63 10.37
C ASP A 67 -3.26 3.33 9.66
N TYR A 68 -3.64 4.13 8.65
CA TYR A 68 -4.86 3.93 7.89
C TYR A 68 -4.95 2.51 7.30
N PHE A 69 -3.89 2.00 6.68
CA PHE A 69 -3.90 0.61 6.20
C PHE A 69 -3.77 -0.42 7.32
N TYR A 70 -3.01 -0.12 8.37
CA TYR A 70 -2.80 -1.01 9.51
C TYR A 70 -4.11 -1.35 10.23
N GLN A 71 -4.99 -0.38 10.45
CA GLN A 71 -6.27 -0.58 11.12
C GLN A 71 -7.15 -1.65 10.44
N GLU A 72 -7.10 -1.77 9.10
CA GLU A 72 -7.84 -2.82 8.40
C GLU A 72 -7.21 -4.21 8.58
N GLN A 73 -5.87 -4.27 8.71
CA GLN A 73 -5.18 -5.53 9.00
C GLN A 73 -5.50 -6.03 10.41
N VAL A 74 -5.51 -5.13 11.39
CA VAL A 74 -5.90 -5.44 12.78
C VAL A 74 -7.30 -6.06 12.81
N HIS A 75 -8.28 -5.40 12.17
CA HIS A 75 -9.65 -5.91 12.15
C HIS A 75 -9.76 -7.31 11.52
N LYS A 76 -8.96 -7.59 10.49
CA LYS A 76 -8.89 -8.94 9.88
C LYS A 76 -8.25 -9.94 10.82
N MET A 77 -7.13 -9.59 11.45
CA MET A 77 -6.44 -10.45 12.42
C MET A 77 -7.34 -10.81 13.61
N GLU A 78 -8.08 -9.83 14.15
CA GLU A 78 -9.11 -10.04 15.18
C GLU A 78 -10.16 -11.07 14.74
N THR A 79 -10.65 -10.94 13.51
CA THR A 79 -11.65 -11.87 12.94
C THR A 79 -11.12 -13.30 12.85
N TYR A 80 -9.83 -13.47 12.61
CA TYR A 80 -9.16 -14.78 12.59
C TYR A 80 -8.67 -15.25 13.97
N GLY A 81 -8.83 -14.43 15.02
CA GLY A 81 -8.33 -14.73 16.37
C GLY A 81 -6.80 -14.73 16.46
N ILE A 82 -6.12 -13.97 15.60
CA ILE A 82 -4.66 -13.84 15.57
C ILE A 82 -4.27 -12.61 16.42
N GLU A 83 -3.31 -12.78 17.32
CA GLU A 83 -2.73 -11.66 18.06
C GLU A 83 -1.96 -10.73 17.12
N TYR A 84 -2.16 -9.42 17.29
CA TYR A 84 -1.49 -8.38 16.53
C TYR A 84 -0.69 -7.48 17.47
N MET A 85 0.34 -6.84 16.94
CA MET A 85 1.16 -5.91 17.71
C MET A 85 0.52 -4.51 17.75
N PRO A 86 0.82 -3.67 18.75
CA PRO A 86 0.50 -2.25 18.66
C PRO A 86 1.11 -1.62 17.39
N PHE A 87 0.46 -0.57 16.88
CA PHE A 87 0.95 0.14 15.70
C PHE A 87 2.34 0.74 15.93
N GLU A 88 2.59 1.31 17.12
CA GLU A 88 3.88 1.89 17.51
C GLU A 88 5.03 0.88 17.37
N ASP A 89 4.83 -0.36 17.82
CA ASP A 89 5.84 -1.42 17.72
C ASP A 89 6.03 -1.88 16.27
N THR A 90 4.93 -1.97 15.52
CA THR A 90 4.94 -2.37 14.09
C THR A 90 5.68 -1.34 13.25
N ILE A 91 5.45 -0.04 13.51
CA ILE A 91 6.14 1.05 12.83
C ILE A 91 7.62 1.06 13.14
N CYS A 92 8.01 0.88 14.42
CA CYS A 92 9.43 0.78 14.76
C CYS A 92 10.12 -0.33 13.95
N GLN A 93 9.50 -1.51 13.86
CA GLN A 93 10.04 -2.62 13.07
C GLN A 93 10.11 -2.31 11.57
N MET A 94 9.11 -1.62 11.02
CA MET A 94 9.12 -1.19 9.60
C MET A 94 10.22 -0.15 9.33
N LEU A 95 10.37 0.84 10.21
CA LEU A 95 11.41 1.87 10.09
C LEU A 95 12.81 1.27 10.23
N ASP A 96 13.00 0.28 11.09
CA ASP A 96 14.26 -0.45 11.22
C ASP A 96 14.60 -1.29 9.98
N LEU A 97 13.57 -1.80 9.29
CA LEU A 97 13.73 -2.57 8.05
C LEU A 97 14.07 -1.66 6.86
N VAL A 98 13.32 -0.58 6.67
CA VAL A 98 13.42 0.34 5.53
C VAL A 98 14.60 1.30 5.69
N LYS A 99 14.86 1.76 6.92
CA LYS A 99 15.88 2.76 7.26
C LYS A 99 15.81 4.01 6.38
N PRO A 100 14.69 4.75 6.42
CA PRO A 100 14.50 5.92 5.58
C PRO A 100 15.55 7.01 5.87
N GLU A 101 15.86 7.81 4.85
CA GLU A 101 16.81 8.93 4.98
C GLU A 101 16.26 10.05 5.90
N GLU A 102 14.95 10.28 5.87
CA GLU A 102 14.26 11.22 6.75
C GLU A 102 13.45 10.45 7.81
N GLU A 103 13.54 10.87 9.07
CA GLU A 103 12.81 10.24 10.17
C GLU A 103 11.30 10.29 9.93
N ASN A 104 10.62 9.15 10.12
CA ASN A 104 9.17 8.97 9.96
C ASN A 104 8.60 9.29 8.57
N LYS A 105 9.45 9.29 7.53
CA LYS A 105 9.04 9.54 6.14
C LYS A 105 9.63 8.50 5.21
N ILE A 106 8.79 7.59 4.72
CA ILE A 106 9.24 6.56 3.77
C ILE A 106 8.97 7.06 2.35
N ARG A 107 10.02 7.29 1.57
CA ARG A 107 9.92 7.64 0.16
C ARG A 107 10.10 6.39 -0.70
N LEU A 108 9.67 6.47 -1.95
CA LEU A 108 9.83 5.36 -2.91
C LEU A 108 11.30 4.90 -3.04
N LYS A 109 12.26 5.81 -2.90
CA LYS A 109 13.70 5.49 -2.97
C LYS A 109 14.23 4.68 -1.77
N ASP A 110 13.48 4.65 -0.67
CA ASP A 110 13.88 3.95 0.56
C ASP A 110 13.41 2.49 0.54
N LEU A 111 12.53 2.11 -0.41
CA LEU A 111 11.91 0.79 -0.54
C LEU A 111 12.57 -0.10 -1.60
#